data_AF-A0A2V6T494-F1
#
_entry.id   AF-A0A2V6T494-F1
#
_cell.length_a   1.000
_cell.length_b   1.000
_cell.length_c   1.000
_cell.angle_alpha   90.00
_cell.angle_beta   90.00
_cell.angle_gamma   90.00
#
_symmetry.space_group_name_H-M   'P 1'
#
loop_
_entity.id
_entity.type
_entity.pdbx_description
1 polymer ?
#
loop_
_entity_poly.entity_id
_entity_poly.type
_entity_poly.pdbx_seq_one_letter_code
_entity_poly.pdbx_strand_id
1 'polypeptide(L)'
;MGPGRRLAAPTIAMVALCALGPASARAQGTPTDRRIDGDQRLLKRHPRDARGYYRLGDAYVQKARETGDVSYFTLAEDALRESLAIAPGTSGVVRHLAYVLYSRHAFAEAAAEAARAIVLDPDDSYAHGILGDVQLEVGRYGEAAETYQRMLALGADLYTLSRLAGLKSLHGDPAAAIADLEEAIEDGKAGGRPAESIAWAQWQLGTEHFHLGDLNAAEVRYRDALVTYPRYHRALAGLGQVRAARADYPAAIALFREAIGILPQPDYVAALGDVFVKTGRLDEARTQYALVEYIGRLSALNQVLYNRELAYFYLDHDTKLDQALALAQQELEVRRDIYAYDVLAWAWYKNGKPEAAAEAMREALKLGTRDARLFYHAGLIEHRLGRRDAARQSLRHALTTNPHFHLLQADEARRTLADLDAEPGGTPVSSPRQEVGHGQ
;
A
#
# COMPACT_ATOMS: atom_id res chain seq x y z
N MET A 1 -57.38 15.88 -24.62
CA MET A 1 -57.43 15.46 -23.20
C MET A 1 -57.47 13.94 -23.17
N GLY A 2 -56.33 13.30 -22.88
CA GLY A 2 -56.21 11.84 -22.75
C GLY A 2 -55.47 11.53 -21.45
N PRO A 3 -55.94 10.61 -20.60
CA PRO A 3 -55.42 10.47 -19.25
C PRO A 3 -54.15 9.60 -19.18
N GLY A 4 -53.13 10.17 -18.56
CA GLY A 4 -52.12 9.56 -17.67
C GLY A 4 -51.61 8.13 -17.93
N ARG A 5 -50.45 8.02 -18.60
CA ARG A 5 -49.52 6.90 -18.38
C ARG A 5 -48.65 7.22 -17.16
N ARG A 6 -48.83 6.49 -16.05
CA ARG A 6 -47.91 6.48 -14.91
C ARG A 6 -46.69 5.63 -15.27
N LEU A 7 -45.50 6.21 -15.14
CA LEU A 7 -44.21 5.53 -15.19
C LEU A 7 -44.07 4.65 -13.96
N ALA A 8 -43.90 3.34 -14.15
CA ALA A 8 -43.47 2.41 -13.11
C ALA A 8 -41.94 2.43 -13.01
N ALA A 9 -41.41 2.65 -11.81
CA ALA A 9 -39.99 2.57 -11.51
C ALA A 9 -39.52 1.11 -11.57
N PRO A 10 -38.27 0.82 -12.01
CA PRO A 10 -37.74 -0.53 -11.97
C PRO A 10 -37.32 -0.89 -10.55
N THR A 11 -37.93 -1.94 -10.01
CA THR A 11 -37.59 -2.57 -8.73
C THR A 11 -36.21 -3.22 -8.85
N ILE A 12 -35.22 -2.73 -8.11
CA ILE A 12 -33.91 -3.36 -7.96
C ILE A 12 -34.11 -4.62 -7.10
N ALA A 13 -33.96 -5.80 -7.71
CA ALA A 13 -33.98 -7.08 -7.01
C ALA A 13 -32.67 -7.24 -6.23
N MET A 14 -32.77 -7.13 -4.90
CA MET A 14 -31.72 -7.49 -3.94
C MET A 14 -31.59 -9.02 -3.95
N VAL A 15 -30.53 -9.56 -4.57
CA VAL A 15 -30.24 -11.00 -4.49
C VAL A 15 -29.66 -11.28 -3.11
N ALA A 16 -30.52 -11.79 -2.22
CA ALA A 16 -30.12 -12.40 -0.96
C ALA A 16 -29.46 -13.77 -1.24
N LEU A 17 -28.18 -13.92 -0.90
CA LEU A 17 -27.56 -15.24 -0.76
C LEU A 17 -27.89 -15.78 0.64
N CYS A 18 -28.89 -16.66 0.73
CA CYS A 18 -29.12 -17.48 1.92
C CYS A 18 -28.58 -18.91 1.73
N ALA A 19 -27.57 -19.22 2.55
CA ALA A 19 -27.17 -20.46 3.22
C ALA A 19 -27.78 -21.83 2.83
N LEU A 20 -26.89 -22.85 2.81
CA LEU A 20 -27.05 -24.22 3.37
C LEU A 20 -25.61 -24.75 3.67
N GLY A 21 -25.24 -25.35 4.82
CA GLY A 21 -26.00 -26.02 5.87
C GLY A 21 -25.24 -26.10 7.23
N PRO A 22 -25.67 -26.98 8.15
CA PRO A 22 -25.62 -26.70 9.59
C PRO A 22 -24.40 -27.32 10.30
N ALA A 23 -23.65 -26.49 11.01
CA ALA A 23 -23.05 -26.86 12.28
C ALA A 23 -23.01 -25.59 13.11
N SER A 24 -23.91 -25.55 14.10
CA SER A 24 -23.93 -24.60 15.20
C SER A 24 -22.65 -24.73 16.02
N ALA A 25 -21.55 -24.19 15.50
CA ALA A 25 -20.54 -23.56 16.33
C ALA A 25 -21.01 -22.11 16.45
N ARG A 26 -21.52 -21.73 17.63
CA ARG A 26 -21.48 -20.32 18.03
C ARG A 26 -20.01 -19.95 17.90
N ALA A 27 -19.61 -19.27 16.83
CA ALA A 27 -18.25 -18.79 16.67
C ALA A 27 -17.99 -17.99 17.94
N GLN A 28 -17.16 -18.51 18.84
CA GLN A 28 -16.73 -17.74 19.99
C GLN A 28 -16.03 -16.54 19.39
N GLY A 29 -16.63 -15.36 19.50
CA GLY A 29 -16.06 -14.13 18.95
C GLY A 29 -14.60 -14.00 19.37
N THR A 30 -13.77 -13.39 18.53
CA THR A 30 -12.36 -13.13 18.84
C THR A 30 -12.21 -12.47 20.22
N PRO A 31 -11.04 -12.54 20.87
CA PRO A 31 -10.80 -11.77 22.10
C PRO A 31 -11.21 -10.30 21.95
N THR A 32 -10.97 -9.71 20.78
CA THR A 32 -11.37 -8.34 20.41
C THR A 32 -12.89 -8.18 20.33
N ASP A 33 -13.63 -9.11 19.73
CA ASP A 33 -15.10 -9.08 19.71
C ASP A 33 -15.69 -9.08 21.13
N ARG A 34 -15.13 -9.92 22.01
CA ARG A 34 -15.58 -9.98 23.42
C ARG A 34 -15.28 -8.68 24.18
N ARG A 35 -14.16 -8.02 23.88
CA ARG A 35 -13.82 -6.71 24.45
C ARG A 35 -14.83 -5.65 24.00
N ILE A 36 -15.09 -5.55 22.70
CA ILE A 36 -16.08 -4.63 22.11
C ILE A 36 -17.45 -4.82 22.77
N ASP A 37 -17.95 -6.06 22.80
CA ASP A 37 -19.21 -6.43 23.43
C ASP A 37 -19.28 -6.03 24.91
N GLY A 38 -18.18 -6.24 25.64
CA GLY A 38 -18.06 -5.89 27.05
C GLY A 38 -18.13 -4.39 27.30
N ASP A 39 -17.33 -3.62 26.58
CA ASP A 39 -17.29 -2.16 26.71
C ASP A 39 -18.60 -1.52 26.25
N GLN A 40 -19.23 -2.00 25.16
CA GLN A 40 -20.56 -1.54 24.75
C GLN A 40 -21.64 -1.77 25.83
N ARG A 41 -21.66 -2.95 26.49
CA ARG A 41 -22.59 -3.21 27.59
C ARG A 41 -22.31 -2.35 28.83
N LEU A 42 -21.05 -2.03 29.09
CA LEU A 42 -20.68 -1.14 30.18
C LEU A 42 -21.19 0.28 29.91
N LEU A 43 -20.96 0.81 28.70
CA LEU A 43 -21.36 2.16 28.31
C LEU A 43 -22.87 2.35 28.26
N LYS A 44 -23.65 1.31 27.96
CA LYS A 44 -25.11 1.34 28.11
C LYS A 44 -25.56 1.62 29.55
N ARG A 45 -24.80 1.16 30.55
CA ARG A 45 -25.10 1.37 31.98
C ARG A 45 -24.43 2.63 32.54
N HIS A 46 -23.30 3.02 31.95
CA HIS A 46 -22.49 4.15 32.38
C HIS A 46 -22.14 5.05 31.17
N PRO A 47 -23.11 5.81 30.62
CA PRO A 47 -22.92 6.59 29.39
C PRO A 47 -22.01 7.81 29.54
N ARG A 48 -21.50 8.08 30.75
CA ARG A 48 -20.51 9.14 31.00
C ARG A 48 -19.14 8.59 31.41
N ASP A 49 -18.86 7.32 31.09
CA ASP A 49 -17.55 6.70 31.35
C ASP A 49 -16.56 7.00 30.20
N ALA A 50 -15.79 8.07 30.34
CA ALA A 50 -14.76 8.46 29.36
C ALA A 50 -13.73 7.35 29.12
N ARG A 51 -13.34 6.59 30.17
CA ARG A 51 -12.37 5.49 30.04
C ARG A 51 -12.97 4.30 29.30
N GLY A 52 -14.26 4.04 29.48
CA GLY A 52 -15.00 3.04 28.72
C GLY A 52 -15.04 3.33 27.23
N TYR A 53 -15.34 4.58 26.87
CA TYR A 53 -15.29 5.03 25.47
C TYR A 53 -13.89 4.92 24.86
N TYR A 54 -12.85 5.26 25.62
CA TYR A 54 -11.48 5.08 25.17
C TYR A 54 -11.14 3.60 24.89
N ARG A 55 -11.44 2.69 25.84
CA ARG A 55 -11.20 1.25 25.63
C ARG A 55 -11.98 0.69 24.45
N LEU A 56 -13.21 1.17 24.23
CA LEU A 56 -14.01 0.78 23.07
C LEU A 56 -13.36 1.25 21.76
N GLY A 57 -12.87 2.49 21.71
CA GLY A 57 -12.13 3.03 20.56
C GLY A 57 -10.87 2.21 20.24
N ASP A 58 -10.07 1.89 21.25
CA ASP A 58 -8.89 1.00 21.13
C ASP A 58 -9.27 -0.39 20.60
N ALA A 59 -10.34 -0.99 21.12
CA ALA A 59 -10.82 -2.29 20.67
C ALA A 59 -11.28 -2.27 19.20
N TYR A 60 -11.91 -1.18 18.75
CA TYR A 60 -12.26 -1.00 17.34
C TYR A 60 -11.03 -0.83 16.44
N VAL A 61 -10.01 -0.08 16.87
CA VAL A 61 -8.73 0.01 16.16
C VAL A 61 -8.11 -1.37 15.99
N GLN A 62 -8.04 -2.15 17.07
CA GLN A 62 -7.53 -3.52 17.02
C GLN A 62 -8.33 -4.39 16.05
N LYS A 63 -9.67 -4.26 16.06
CA LYS A 63 -10.54 -5.00 15.13
C LYS A 63 -10.30 -4.62 13.67
N ALA A 64 -10.10 -3.33 13.40
CA ALA A 64 -9.75 -2.84 12.07
C ALA A 64 -8.43 -3.46 11.59
N ARG A 65 -7.42 -3.54 12.46
CA ARG A 65 -6.11 -4.15 12.14
C ARG A 65 -6.20 -5.67 11.90
N GLU A 66 -6.99 -6.38 12.70
CA GLU A 66 -7.18 -7.83 12.57
C GLU A 66 -7.94 -8.24 11.32
N THR A 67 -8.90 -7.42 10.89
CA THR A 67 -9.84 -7.77 9.82
C THR A 67 -9.59 -7.03 8.51
N GLY A 68 -8.91 -5.88 8.56
CA GLY A 68 -8.81 -4.95 7.45
C GLY A 68 -10.10 -4.18 7.14
N ASP A 69 -11.16 -4.36 7.95
CA ASP A 69 -12.41 -3.63 7.78
C ASP A 69 -12.27 -2.21 8.35
N VAL A 70 -12.11 -1.26 7.44
CA VAL A 70 -11.90 0.16 7.76
C VAL A 70 -13.13 0.85 8.37
N SER A 71 -14.32 0.24 8.32
CA SER A 71 -15.51 0.80 8.99
C SER A 71 -15.33 0.89 10.51
N TYR A 72 -14.52 0.00 11.09
CA TYR A 72 -14.17 0.06 12.50
C TYR A 72 -13.35 1.31 12.86
N PHE A 73 -12.64 1.94 11.92
CA PHE A 73 -11.99 3.24 12.21
C PHE A 73 -13.01 4.36 12.41
N THR A 74 -14.15 4.32 11.71
CA THR A 74 -15.24 5.28 11.96
C THR A 74 -15.84 5.08 13.35
N LEU A 75 -16.11 3.83 13.73
CA LEU A 75 -16.59 3.50 15.07
C LEU A 75 -15.58 3.86 16.17
N ALA A 76 -14.29 3.69 15.89
CA ALA A 76 -13.22 4.09 16.79
C ALA A 76 -13.19 5.61 16.99
N GLU A 77 -13.31 6.37 15.90
CA GLU A 77 -13.35 7.83 15.94
C GLU A 77 -14.50 8.33 16.81
N ASP A 78 -15.72 7.83 16.58
CA ASP A 78 -16.90 8.21 17.35
C ASP A 78 -16.71 7.95 18.85
N ALA A 79 -16.21 6.77 19.21
CA ALA A 79 -15.95 6.42 20.60
C ALA A 79 -14.86 7.31 21.24
N LEU A 80 -13.78 7.62 20.51
CA LEU A 80 -12.70 8.48 21.01
C LEU A 80 -13.16 9.93 21.17
N ARG A 81 -13.99 10.45 20.24
CA ARG A 81 -14.59 11.79 20.36
C ARG A 81 -15.53 11.90 21.55
N GLU A 82 -16.35 10.88 21.82
CA GLU A 82 -17.18 10.83 23.04
C GLU A 82 -16.33 10.80 24.32
N SER A 83 -15.24 10.04 24.32
CA SER A 83 -14.28 10.04 25.43
C SER A 83 -13.74 11.45 25.71
N LEU A 84 -13.33 12.17 24.66
CA LEU A 84 -12.81 13.55 24.75
C LEU A 84 -13.88 14.59 25.11
N ALA A 85 -15.14 14.38 24.72
CA ALA A 85 -16.24 15.25 25.10
C ALA A 85 -16.53 15.17 26.61
N ILE A 86 -16.35 13.99 27.21
CA ILE A 86 -16.52 13.79 28.66
C ILE A 86 -15.28 14.21 29.44
N ALA A 87 -14.08 13.87 28.94
CA ALA A 87 -12.80 14.17 29.58
C ALA A 87 -11.81 14.81 28.59
N PRO A 88 -11.90 16.14 28.38
CA PRO A 88 -11.00 16.85 27.48
C PRO A 88 -9.55 16.79 27.95
N GLY A 89 -8.61 16.72 27.00
CA GLY A 89 -7.17 16.87 27.28
C GLY A 89 -6.44 15.58 27.72
N THR A 90 -7.04 14.40 27.53
CA THR A 90 -6.35 13.13 27.80
C THR A 90 -5.41 12.78 26.65
N SER A 91 -4.09 12.95 26.83
CA SER A 91 -3.06 12.77 25.77
C SER A 91 -3.21 11.44 25.00
N GLY A 92 -3.34 10.31 25.71
CA GLY A 92 -3.48 8.99 25.09
C GLY A 92 -4.75 8.81 24.24
N VAL A 93 -5.83 9.54 24.53
CA VAL A 93 -7.06 9.53 23.72
C VAL A 93 -6.88 10.40 22.47
N VAL A 94 -6.29 11.59 22.64
CA VAL A 94 -5.93 12.48 21.53
C VAL A 94 -4.98 11.78 20.55
N ARG A 95 -3.97 11.07 21.06
CA ARG A 95 -3.06 10.26 20.25
C ARG A 95 -3.80 9.17 19.47
N HIS A 96 -4.70 8.41 20.09
CA HIS A 96 -5.45 7.39 19.38
C HIS A 96 -6.40 7.97 18.33
N LEU A 97 -6.98 9.15 18.60
CA LEU A 97 -7.76 9.88 17.59
C LEU A 97 -6.88 10.26 16.41
N ALA A 98 -5.65 10.75 16.65
CA ALA A 98 -4.68 11.02 15.59
C ALA A 98 -4.38 9.78 14.74
N TYR A 99 -4.16 8.62 15.37
CA TYR A 99 -3.95 7.35 14.66
C TYR A 99 -5.16 6.95 13.79
N VAL A 100 -6.38 7.12 14.30
CA VAL A 100 -7.60 6.81 13.57
C VAL A 100 -7.78 7.75 12.37
N LEU A 101 -7.57 9.05 12.56
CA LEU A 101 -7.60 10.05 11.48
C LEU A 101 -6.53 9.75 10.42
N TYR A 102 -5.31 9.39 10.84
CA TYR A 102 -4.24 8.93 9.94
C TYR A 102 -4.69 7.71 9.12
N SER A 103 -5.26 6.69 9.77
CA SER A 103 -5.72 5.45 9.13
C SER A 103 -6.87 5.68 8.14
N ARG A 104 -7.59 6.80 8.27
CA ARG A 104 -8.63 7.25 7.34
C ARG A 104 -8.13 8.24 6.28
N HIS A 105 -6.82 8.51 6.25
CA HIS A 105 -6.16 9.49 5.38
C HIS A 105 -6.60 10.95 5.59
N ALA A 106 -7.15 11.27 6.76
CA ALA A 106 -7.43 12.64 7.20
C ALA A 106 -6.13 13.30 7.74
N PHE A 107 -5.10 13.38 6.89
CA PHE A 107 -3.73 13.69 7.32
C PHE A 107 -3.58 15.05 8.00
N ALA A 108 -4.26 16.09 7.52
CA ALA A 108 -4.21 17.41 8.14
C ALA A 108 -4.76 17.39 9.58
N GLU A 109 -5.89 16.71 9.80
CA GLU A 109 -6.48 16.55 11.14
C GLU A 109 -5.62 15.63 12.01
N ALA A 110 -5.09 14.54 11.43
CA ALA A 110 -4.20 13.63 12.12
C ALA A 110 -2.92 14.32 12.63
N ALA A 111 -2.28 15.17 11.80
CA ALA A 111 -1.12 15.97 12.21
C ALA A 111 -1.48 16.95 13.34
N ALA A 112 -2.63 17.61 13.25
CA ALA A 112 -3.08 18.53 14.30
C ALA A 112 -3.31 17.81 15.63
N GLU A 113 -3.97 16.66 15.62
CA GLU A 113 -4.20 15.85 16.83
C GLU A 113 -2.90 15.23 17.36
N ALA A 114 -2.00 14.74 16.50
CA ALA A 114 -0.70 14.23 16.91
C ALA A 114 0.15 15.33 17.56
N ALA A 115 0.21 16.51 16.97
CA ALA A 115 0.89 17.66 17.55
C ALA A 115 0.28 18.08 18.90
N ARG A 116 -1.06 18.05 19.03
CA ARG A 116 -1.75 18.27 20.30
C ARG A 116 -1.40 17.21 21.34
N ALA A 117 -1.32 15.93 20.96
CA ALA A 117 -0.90 14.86 21.86
C ALA A 117 0.54 15.07 22.36
N ILE A 118 1.46 15.48 21.49
CA ILE A 118 2.86 15.81 21.85
C ILE A 118 2.93 17.00 22.81
N VAL A 119 2.07 18.02 22.64
CA VAL A 119 2.01 19.16 23.59
C VAL A 119 1.52 18.71 24.97
N LEU A 120 0.55 17.78 25.02
CA LEU A 120 0.02 17.25 26.27
C LEU A 120 0.99 16.28 26.95
N ASP A 121 1.76 15.53 26.16
CA ASP A 121 2.76 14.57 26.62
C ASP A 121 3.96 14.52 25.64
N PRO A 122 5.01 15.32 25.91
CA PRO A 122 6.17 15.41 25.01
C PRO A 122 6.98 14.12 24.86
N ASP A 123 6.80 13.16 25.77
CA ASP A 123 7.53 11.89 25.81
C ASP A 123 6.71 10.72 25.25
N ASP A 124 5.51 10.98 24.72
CA ASP A 124 4.70 9.97 24.02
C ASP A 124 5.29 9.65 22.64
N SER A 125 6.17 8.64 22.59
CA SER A 125 6.84 8.19 21.36
C SER A 125 5.87 7.82 20.25
N TYR A 126 4.69 7.28 20.58
CA TYR A 126 3.67 6.91 19.60
C TYR A 126 3.01 8.13 18.95
N ALA A 127 2.89 9.25 19.67
CA ALA A 127 2.38 10.50 19.10
C ALA A 127 3.37 11.10 18.08
N HIS A 128 4.67 11.06 18.40
CA HIS A 128 5.73 11.37 17.43
C HIS A 128 5.67 10.44 16.22
N GLY A 129 5.53 9.13 16.44
CA GLY A 129 5.38 8.15 15.35
C GLY A 129 4.26 8.50 14.37
N ILE A 130 3.06 8.84 14.87
CA ILE A 130 1.92 9.21 14.02
C ILE A 130 2.19 10.52 13.26
N LEU A 131 2.80 11.53 13.90
CA LEU A 131 3.16 12.77 13.22
C LEU A 131 4.18 12.52 12.10
N GLY A 132 5.18 11.68 12.35
CA GLY A 132 6.17 11.27 11.36
C GLY A 132 5.54 10.50 10.20
N ASP A 133 4.61 9.59 10.47
CA ASP A 133 3.86 8.86 9.44
C ASP A 133 3.08 9.84 8.55
N VAL A 134 2.37 10.81 9.15
CA VAL A 134 1.66 11.84 8.39
C VAL A 134 2.63 12.66 7.53
N GLN A 135 3.76 13.10 8.08
CA GLN A 135 4.77 13.85 7.36
C GLN A 135 5.33 13.07 6.16
N LEU A 136 5.55 11.75 6.32
CA LEU A 136 6.01 10.86 5.27
C LEU A 136 4.98 10.75 4.13
N GLU A 137 3.70 10.51 4.47
CA GLU A 137 2.60 10.39 3.50
C GLU A 137 2.34 11.68 2.70
N VAL A 138 2.60 12.85 3.30
CA VAL A 138 2.47 14.16 2.62
C VAL A 138 3.79 14.70 2.06
N GLY A 139 4.82 13.84 1.94
CA GLY A 139 6.08 14.15 1.25
C GLY A 139 7.05 15.06 2.01
N ARG A 140 6.83 15.30 3.31
CA ARG A 140 7.70 16.08 4.20
C ARG A 140 8.77 15.19 4.83
N TYR A 141 9.61 14.58 3.99
CA TYR A 141 10.56 13.56 4.41
C TYR A 141 11.61 14.03 5.42
N GLY A 142 12.07 15.28 5.31
CA GLY A 142 13.01 15.86 6.28
C GLY A 142 12.40 16.00 7.67
N GLU A 143 11.17 16.53 7.76
CA GLU A 143 10.43 16.63 9.03
C GLU A 143 10.12 15.24 9.60
N ALA A 144 9.76 14.27 8.75
CA ALA A 144 9.52 12.88 9.18
C ALA A 144 10.78 12.26 9.79
N ALA A 145 11.95 12.50 9.18
CA ALA A 145 13.23 12.03 9.70
C ALA A 145 13.52 12.59 11.09
N GLU A 146 13.38 13.90 11.29
CA GLU A 146 13.56 14.54 12.60
C GLU A 146 12.59 13.99 13.65
N THR A 147 11.32 13.82 13.28
CA THR A 147 10.28 13.28 14.17
C THR A 147 10.54 11.83 14.55
N TYR A 148 10.97 10.98 13.62
CA TYR A 148 11.35 9.60 13.94
C TYR A 148 12.65 9.53 14.76
N GLN A 149 13.60 10.45 14.58
CA GLN A 149 14.76 10.55 15.48
C GLN A 149 14.33 10.92 16.91
N ARG A 150 13.32 11.80 17.07
CA ARG A 150 12.75 12.08 18.39
C ARG A 150 12.07 10.85 18.99
N MET A 151 11.30 10.11 18.18
CA MET A 151 10.70 8.84 18.60
C MET A 151 11.76 7.84 19.07
N LEU A 152 12.87 7.70 18.33
CA LEU A 152 13.99 6.84 18.70
C LEU A 152 14.66 7.26 20.01
N ALA A 153 14.86 8.56 20.22
CA ALA A 153 15.44 9.09 21.45
C ALA A 153 14.57 8.84 22.69
N LEU A 154 13.25 8.66 22.53
CA LEU A 154 12.31 8.31 23.60
C LEU A 154 12.29 6.80 23.89
N GLY A 155 12.76 5.97 22.96
CA GLY A 155 12.89 4.53 23.12
C GLY A 155 12.73 3.78 21.81
N ALA A 156 13.68 2.90 21.51
CA ALA A 156 13.55 1.93 20.44
C ALA A 156 12.57 0.82 20.86
N ASP A 157 11.61 0.52 19.99
CA ASP A 157 10.75 -0.66 20.07
C ASP A 157 10.38 -1.11 18.65
N LEU A 158 9.63 -2.22 18.54
CA LEU A 158 9.13 -2.73 17.26
C LEU A 158 8.53 -1.63 16.36
N TYR A 159 7.77 -0.70 16.92
CA TYR A 159 7.04 0.32 16.17
C TYR A 159 7.94 1.48 15.74
N THR A 160 8.91 1.87 16.58
CA THR A 160 9.95 2.84 16.24
C THR A 160 10.83 2.32 15.11
N LEU A 161 11.37 1.11 15.29
CA LEU A 161 12.32 0.49 14.36
C LEU A 161 11.67 0.20 13.00
N SER A 162 10.42 -0.28 12.99
CA SER A 162 9.70 -0.51 11.73
C SER A 162 9.47 0.77 10.91
N ARG A 163 9.23 1.92 11.57
CA ARG A 163 9.07 3.22 10.89
C ARG A 163 10.38 3.75 10.34
N LEU A 164 11.45 3.65 11.12
CA LEU A 164 12.80 4.00 10.67
C LEU A 164 13.23 3.15 9.47
N ALA A 165 12.91 1.85 9.49
CA ALA A 165 13.16 0.97 8.35
C ALA A 165 12.44 1.46 7.09
N GLY A 166 11.15 1.80 7.19
CA GLY A 166 10.39 2.37 6.08
C GLY A 166 11.04 3.65 5.52
N LEU A 167 11.47 4.56 6.39
CA LEU A 167 12.17 5.77 5.97
C LEU A 167 13.51 5.48 5.28
N LYS A 168 14.29 4.52 5.79
CA LYS A 168 15.57 4.09 5.21
C LYS A 168 15.40 3.44 3.85
N SER A 169 14.39 2.57 3.70
CA SER A 169 14.02 1.96 2.41
C SER A 169 13.67 3.03 1.37
N LEU A 170 12.84 4.01 1.75
CA LEU A 170 12.52 5.15 0.89
C LEU A 170 13.76 5.95 0.47
N HIS A 171 14.75 6.13 1.35
CA HIS A 171 15.99 6.84 1.03
C HIS A 171 17.05 5.98 0.32
N GLY A 172 16.66 4.80 -0.17
CA GLY A 172 17.55 3.94 -0.95
C GLY A 172 18.57 3.15 -0.12
N ASP A 173 18.35 3.01 1.19
CA ASP A 173 19.15 2.19 2.09
C ASP A 173 18.37 0.94 2.57
N PRO A 174 18.12 -0.02 1.67
CA PRO A 174 17.39 -1.24 2.01
C PRO A 174 18.16 -2.14 2.99
N ALA A 175 19.50 -2.03 3.03
CA ALA A 175 20.32 -2.83 3.94
C ALA A 175 20.10 -2.41 5.39
N ALA A 176 20.11 -1.10 5.66
CA ALA A 176 19.77 -0.59 6.98
C ALA A 176 18.28 -0.80 7.33
N ALA A 177 17.38 -0.75 6.35
CA ALA A 177 15.96 -1.06 6.57
C ALA A 177 15.75 -2.53 6.99
N ILE A 178 16.43 -3.48 6.35
CA ILE A 178 16.40 -4.89 6.72
C ILE A 178 16.89 -5.09 8.15
N ALA A 179 18.04 -4.48 8.51
CA ALA A 179 18.60 -4.61 9.86
C ALA A 179 17.65 -4.08 10.94
N ASP A 180 17.02 -2.91 10.71
CA ASP A 180 16.04 -2.34 11.63
C ASP A 180 14.79 -3.24 11.77
N LEU A 181 14.31 -3.85 10.68
CA LEU A 181 13.17 -4.76 10.74
C LEU A 181 13.49 -6.06 11.48
N GLU A 182 14.69 -6.60 11.32
CA GLU A 182 15.16 -7.76 12.09
C GLU A 182 15.19 -7.44 13.59
N GLU A 183 15.74 -6.28 13.98
CA GLU A 183 15.74 -5.82 15.37
C GLU A 183 14.32 -5.58 15.89
N ALA A 184 13.44 -4.97 15.07
CA ALA A 184 12.04 -4.74 15.41
C ALA A 184 11.29 -6.03 15.74
N ILE A 185 11.55 -7.10 14.96
CA ILE A 185 10.92 -8.41 15.15
C ILE A 185 11.40 -9.05 16.46
N GLU A 186 12.70 -8.97 16.76
CA GLU A 186 13.25 -9.52 18.00
C GLU A 186 12.78 -8.75 19.23
N ASP A 187 12.74 -7.41 19.18
CA ASP A 187 12.11 -6.59 20.23
C ASP A 187 10.63 -6.96 20.41
N GLY A 188 9.88 -7.10 19.31
CA GLY A 188 8.48 -7.46 19.33
C GLY A 188 8.20 -8.77 20.08
N LYS A 189 9.01 -9.79 19.80
CA LYS A 189 8.93 -11.10 20.47
C LYS A 189 9.33 -11.01 21.94
N ALA A 190 10.45 -10.36 22.23
CA ALA A 190 10.97 -10.23 23.60
C ALA A 190 10.04 -9.40 24.50
N GLY A 191 9.46 -8.33 23.95
CA GLY A 191 8.53 -7.43 24.62
C GLY A 191 7.08 -7.94 24.70
N GLY A 192 6.79 -9.13 24.17
CA GLY A 192 5.44 -9.72 24.20
C GLY A 192 4.40 -8.89 23.45
N ARG A 193 4.80 -8.23 22.35
CA ARG A 193 3.89 -7.44 21.50
C ARG A 193 2.83 -8.34 20.86
N PRO A 194 1.67 -7.78 20.44
CA PRO A 194 0.63 -8.57 19.78
C PRO A 194 1.19 -9.34 18.58
N ALA A 195 0.79 -10.60 18.44
CA ALA A 195 1.26 -11.48 17.37
C ALA A 195 1.05 -10.89 15.96
N GLU A 196 -0.06 -10.18 15.74
CA GLU A 196 -0.33 -9.45 14.49
C GLU A 196 0.73 -8.38 14.20
N SER A 197 1.22 -7.66 15.22
CA SER A 197 2.21 -6.60 15.04
C SER A 197 3.59 -7.17 14.70
N ILE A 198 3.95 -8.30 15.28
CA ILE A 198 5.17 -9.05 14.92
C ILE A 198 5.05 -9.60 13.50
N ALA A 199 3.90 -10.18 13.13
CA ALA A 199 3.64 -10.67 11.79
C ALA A 199 3.63 -9.54 10.74
N TRP A 200 3.22 -8.33 11.11
CA TRP A 200 3.32 -7.15 10.27
C TRP A 200 4.77 -6.76 9.98
N ALA A 201 5.65 -6.73 10.99
CA ALA A 201 7.08 -6.48 10.79
C ALA A 201 7.76 -7.58 9.94
N GLN A 202 7.41 -8.85 10.17
CA GLN A 202 7.88 -9.97 9.35
C GLN A 202 7.41 -9.87 7.89
N TRP A 203 6.16 -9.44 7.66
CA TRP A 203 5.65 -9.18 6.32
C TRP A 203 6.40 -8.03 5.65
N GLN A 204 6.62 -6.90 6.33
CA GLN A 204 7.41 -5.78 5.77
C GLN A 204 8.81 -6.22 5.37
N LEU A 205 9.48 -7.03 6.21
CA LEU A 205 10.80 -7.58 5.88
C LEU A 205 10.74 -8.50 4.65
N GLY A 206 9.69 -9.32 4.53
CA GLY A 206 9.46 -10.13 3.33
C GLY A 206 9.22 -9.28 2.07
N THR A 207 8.51 -8.16 2.20
CA THR A 207 8.26 -7.21 1.12
C THR A 207 9.53 -6.49 0.69
N GLU A 208 10.38 -6.09 1.63
CA GLU A 208 11.69 -5.50 1.33
C GLU A 208 12.57 -6.47 0.54
N HIS A 209 12.67 -7.73 0.97
CA HIS A 209 13.38 -8.77 0.20
C HIS A 209 12.76 -9.02 -1.18
N PHE A 210 11.43 -9.01 -1.29
CA PHE A 210 10.75 -9.16 -2.57
C PHE A 210 11.07 -7.99 -3.50
N HIS A 211 11.05 -6.74 -3.02
CA HIS A 211 11.41 -5.56 -3.80
C HIS A 211 12.85 -5.61 -4.33
N LEU A 212 13.76 -6.27 -3.61
CA LEU A 212 15.15 -6.52 -4.01
C LEU A 212 15.35 -7.80 -4.84
N GLY A 213 14.26 -8.49 -5.20
CA GLY A 213 14.29 -9.71 -6.00
C GLY A 213 14.77 -10.96 -5.27
N ASP A 214 15.00 -10.90 -3.95
CA ASP A 214 15.35 -12.08 -3.14
C ASP A 214 14.08 -12.87 -2.77
N LEU A 215 13.62 -13.67 -3.72
CA LEU A 215 12.42 -14.51 -3.55
C LEU A 215 12.56 -15.54 -2.43
N ASN A 216 13.79 -15.97 -2.13
CA ASN A 216 14.03 -16.98 -1.09
C ASN A 216 13.88 -16.36 0.29
N ALA A 217 14.54 -15.24 0.55
CA ALA A 217 14.40 -14.52 1.81
C ALA A 217 12.96 -14.03 2.00
N ALA A 218 12.33 -13.47 0.95
CA ALA A 218 10.93 -13.06 0.98
C ALA A 218 9.99 -14.19 1.42
N GLU A 219 10.11 -15.38 0.82
CA GLU A 219 9.31 -16.55 1.17
C GLU A 219 9.47 -16.96 2.64
N VAL A 220 10.70 -16.98 3.15
CA VAL A 220 10.97 -17.32 4.54
C VAL A 220 10.26 -16.34 5.46
N ARG A 221 10.41 -15.03 5.23
CA ARG A 221 9.82 -14.01 6.11
C ARG A 221 8.28 -14.01 6.05
N TYR A 222 7.69 -14.22 4.87
CA TYR A 222 6.23 -14.37 4.77
C TYR A 222 5.73 -15.64 5.47
N ARG A 223 6.48 -16.75 5.44
CA ARG A 223 6.14 -17.95 6.22
C ARG A 223 6.24 -17.71 7.72
N ASP A 224 7.26 -16.99 8.18
CA ASP A 224 7.40 -16.63 9.59
C ASP A 224 6.20 -15.79 10.07
N ALA A 225 5.72 -14.86 9.23
CA ALA A 225 4.50 -14.10 9.50
C ALA A 225 3.26 -15.00 9.66
N LEU A 226 3.11 -16.06 8.84
CA LEU A 226 2.01 -17.02 8.96
C LEU A 226 2.14 -17.99 10.13
N VAL A 227 3.36 -18.27 10.59
CA VAL A 227 3.59 -19.01 11.84
C VAL A 227 3.17 -18.16 13.03
N THR A 228 3.55 -16.88 13.04
CA THR A 228 3.25 -15.94 14.13
C THR A 228 1.77 -15.57 14.18
N TYR A 229 1.16 -15.30 13.03
CA TYR A 229 -0.25 -14.98 12.89
C TYR A 229 -0.87 -15.80 11.74
N PRO A 230 -1.50 -16.96 12.05
CA PRO A 230 -2.10 -17.80 11.04
C PRO A 230 -3.15 -17.07 10.20
N ARG A 231 -3.15 -17.36 8.90
CA ARG A 231 -4.05 -16.73 7.91
C ARG A 231 -3.89 -15.22 7.82
N TYR A 232 -2.68 -14.69 8.04
CA TYR A 232 -2.40 -13.28 7.79
C TYR A 232 -2.50 -12.97 6.30
N HIS A 233 -3.54 -12.24 5.89
CA HIS A 233 -3.85 -12.00 4.47
C HIS A 233 -2.67 -11.36 3.70
N ARG A 234 -1.92 -10.44 4.33
CA ARG A 234 -0.76 -9.79 3.71
C ARG A 234 0.35 -10.78 3.37
N ALA A 235 0.65 -11.70 4.29
CA ALA A 235 1.67 -12.73 4.07
C ALA A 235 1.20 -13.81 3.07
N LEU A 236 -0.09 -14.15 3.05
CA LEU A 236 -0.67 -15.02 2.01
C LEU A 236 -0.52 -14.40 0.61
N ALA A 237 -0.86 -13.13 0.45
CA ALA A 237 -0.69 -12.39 -0.80
C ALA A 237 0.78 -12.28 -1.21
N GLY A 238 1.68 -11.97 -0.27
CA GLY A 238 3.13 -11.94 -0.50
C GLY A 238 3.69 -13.29 -0.96
N LEU A 239 3.28 -14.40 -0.33
CA LEU A 239 3.62 -15.74 -0.84
C LEU A 239 3.02 -16.02 -2.21
N GLY A 240 1.80 -15.54 -2.49
CA GLY A 240 1.18 -15.62 -3.81
C GLY A 240 2.03 -14.95 -4.88
N GLN A 241 2.56 -13.76 -4.60
CA GLN A 241 3.49 -13.04 -5.48
C GLN A 241 4.78 -13.82 -5.70
N VAL A 242 5.38 -14.39 -4.64
CA VAL A 242 6.59 -15.22 -4.76
C VAL A 242 6.34 -16.48 -5.62
N ARG A 243 5.19 -17.15 -5.45
CA ARG A 243 4.81 -18.30 -6.30
C ARG A 243 4.63 -17.89 -7.75
N ALA A 244 3.95 -16.78 -8.01
CA ALA A 244 3.77 -16.23 -9.35
C ALA A 244 5.13 -15.88 -10.00
N ALA A 245 6.04 -15.25 -9.27
CA ALA A 245 7.39 -14.92 -9.72
C ALA A 245 8.20 -16.16 -10.11
N ARG A 246 7.99 -17.30 -9.42
CA ARG A 246 8.59 -18.60 -9.74
C ARG A 246 7.81 -19.43 -10.76
N ALA A 247 6.78 -18.86 -11.39
CA ALA A 247 5.87 -19.53 -12.32
C ALA A 247 5.11 -20.74 -11.73
N ASP A 248 5.01 -20.84 -10.40
CA ASP A 248 4.13 -21.80 -9.71
C ASP A 248 2.71 -21.20 -9.60
N TYR A 249 2.07 -21.06 -10.76
CA TYR A 249 0.76 -20.42 -10.87
C TYR A 249 -0.35 -21.14 -10.11
N PRO A 250 -0.43 -22.49 -10.05
CA PRO A 250 -1.43 -23.17 -9.24
C PRO A 250 -1.35 -22.79 -7.76
N ALA A 251 -0.14 -22.75 -7.18
CA ALA A 251 0.04 -22.33 -5.79
C ALA A 251 -0.26 -20.83 -5.60
N ALA A 252 0.15 -19.97 -6.55
CA ALA A 252 -0.17 -18.55 -6.51
C ALA A 252 -1.69 -18.30 -6.47
N ILE A 253 -2.45 -18.99 -7.34
CA ILE A 253 -3.91 -18.89 -7.39
C ILE A 253 -4.55 -19.30 -6.06
N ALA A 254 -4.08 -20.39 -5.45
CA ALA A 254 -4.60 -20.85 -4.16
C ALA A 254 -4.37 -19.82 -3.05
N LEU A 255 -3.15 -19.27 -2.97
CA LEU A 255 -2.77 -18.28 -1.96
C LEU A 255 -3.53 -16.95 -2.12
N PHE A 256 -3.65 -16.44 -3.35
CA PHE A 256 -4.43 -15.23 -3.60
C PHE A 256 -5.92 -15.44 -3.28
N ARG A 257 -6.50 -16.59 -3.65
CA ARG A 257 -7.90 -16.91 -3.29
C ARG A 257 -8.11 -16.95 -1.77
N GLU A 258 -7.14 -17.50 -1.03
CA GLU A 258 -7.22 -17.50 0.43
C GLU A 258 -7.13 -16.08 1.00
N ALA A 259 -6.19 -15.25 0.52
CA ALA A 259 -6.05 -13.85 0.93
C ALA A 259 -7.32 -13.03 0.63
N ILE A 260 -7.87 -13.15 -0.59
CA ILE A 260 -9.11 -12.48 -1.01
C ILE A 260 -10.32 -12.94 -0.18
N GLY A 261 -10.37 -14.23 0.18
CA GLY A 261 -11.42 -14.78 1.04
C GLY A 261 -11.39 -14.25 2.48
N ILE A 262 -10.28 -13.63 2.89
CA ILE A 262 -10.14 -12.97 4.21
C ILE A 262 -10.41 -11.48 4.07
N LEU A 263 -9.70 -10.81 3.16
CA LEU A 263 -9.85 -9.39 2.86
C LEU A 263 -9.76 -9.16 1.34
N PRO A 264 -10.86 -8.80 0.67
CA PRO A 264 -10.87 -8.56 -0.77
C PRO A 264 -10.30 -7.18 -1.08
N GLN A 265 -8.97 -7.07 -1.14
CA GLN A 265 -8.30 -5.84 -1.59
C GLN A 265 -8.16 -5.78 -3.12
N PRO A 266 -8.26 -4.57 -3.73
CA PRO A 266 -8.11 -4.40 -5.17
C PRO A 266 -6.83 -5.01 -5.76
N ASP A 267 -5.70 -4.83 -5.08
CA ASP A 267 -4.37 -5.31 -5.49
C ASP A 267 -4.29 -6.85 -5.49
N TYR A 268 -4.86 -7.53 -4.49
CA TYR A 268 -4.88 -9.00 -4.44
C TYR A 268 -5.72 -9.58 -5.57
N VAL A 269 -6.87 -8.96 -5.83
CA VAL A 269 -7.79 -9.39 -6.89
C VAL A 269 -7.19 -9.13 -8.27
N ALA A 270 -6.55 -7.97 -8.46
CA ALA A 270 -5.82 -7.65 -9.69
C ALA A 270 -4.66 -8.65 -9.93
N ALA A 271 -3.84 -8.93 -8.92
CA ALA A 271 -2.75 -9.90 -9.02
C ALA A 271 -3.24 -11.32 -9.37
N LEU A 272 -4.38 -11.76 -8.81
CA LEU A 272 -5.01 -13.02 -9.21
C LEU A 272 -5.48 -12.99 -10.67
N GLY A 273 -6.07 -11.87 -11.11
CA GLY A 273 -6.42 -11.65 -12.50
C GLY A 273 -5.23 -11.77 -13.44
N ASP A 274 -4.09 -11.19 -13.07
CA ASP A 274 -2.84 -11.25 -13.84
C ASP A 274 -2.29 -12.66 -13.95
N VAL A 275 -2.39 -13.46 -12.88
CA VAL A 275 -2.02 -14.88 -12.92
C VAL A 275 -2.93 -15.65 -13.88
N PHE A 276 -4.23 -15.32 -13.93
CA PHE A 276 -5.14 -15.91 -14.92
C PHE A 276 -4.80 -15.48 -16.36
N VAL A 277 -4.44 -14.22 -16.59
CA VAL A 277 -3.94 -13.76 -17.90
C VAL A 277 -2.69 -14.54 -18.30
N LYS A 278 -1.71 -14.64 -17.39
CA LYS A 278 -0.44 -15.35 -17.64
C LYS A 278 -0.63 -16.83 -17.98
N THR A 279 -1.70 -17.45 -17.46
CA THR A 279 -2.05 -18.86 -17.69
C THR A 279 -3.09 -19.08 -18.79
N GLY A 280 -3.49 -18.03 -19.52
CA GLY A 280 -4.45 -18.10 -20.63
C GLY A 280 -5.92 -18.26 -20.20
N ARG A 281 -6.23 -18.11 -18.90
CA ARG A 281 -7.57 -18.27 -18.31
C ARG A 281 -8.36 -16.97 -18.35
N LEU A 282 -8.59 -16.44 -19.55
CA LEU A 282 -9.08 -15.07 -19.76
C LEU A 282 -10.48 -14.79 -19.19
N ASP A 283 -11.38 -15.78 -19.15
CA ASP A 283 -12.71 -15.62 -18.53
C ASP A 283 -12.63 -15.39 -17.01
N GLU A 284 -11.71 -16.10 -16.35
CA GLU A 284 -11.50 -15.93 -14.91
C GLU A 284 -10.79 -14.61 -14.60
N ALA A 285 -9.84 -14.20 -15.45
CA ALA A 285 -9.21 -12.88 -15.36
C ALA A 285 -10.25 -11.76 -15.44
N ARG A 286 -11.14 -11.80 -16.45
CA ARG A 286 -12.25 -10.84 -16.58
C ARG A 286 -13.13 -10.79 -15.34
N THR A 287 -13.41 -11.95 -14.73
CA THR A 287 -14.19 -12.03 -13.49
C THR A 287 -13.49 -11.33 -12.33
N GLN A 288 -12.17 -11.53 -12.17
CA GLN A 288 -11.40 -10.84 -11.12
C GLN A 288 -11.34 -9.33 -11.37
N TYR A 289 -11.07 -8.90 -12.60
CA TYR A 289 -11.03 -7.48 -12.94
C TYR A 289 -12.39 -6.79 -12.71
N ALA A 290 -13.51 -7.46 -12.99
CA ALA A 290 -14.83 -6.94 -12.63
C ALA A 290 -15.04 -6.83 -11.10
N LEU A 291 -14.44 -7.74 -10.32
CA LEU A 291 -14.46 -7.67 -8.86
C LEU A 291 -13.64 -6.48 -8.33
N VAL A 292 -12.49 -6.15 -8.94
CA VAL A 292 -11.72 -4.92 -8.62
C VAL A 292 -12.62 -3.69 -8.72
N GLU A 293 -13.36 -3.55 -9.83
CA GLU A 293 -14.26 -2.40 -10.02
C GLU A 293 -15.44 -2.40 -9.05
N TYR A 294 -15.96 -3.58 -8.69
CA TYR A 294 -17.00 -3.69 -7.69
C TYR A 294 -16.51 -3.23 -6.31
N ILE A 295 -15.32 -3.67 -5.90
CA ILE A 295 -14.68 -3.23 -4.65
C ILE A 295 -14.48 -1.71 -4.67
N GLY A 296 -13.95 -1.15 -5.76
CA GLY A 296 -13.74 0.29 -5.89
C GLY A 296 -15.03 1.10 -5.73
N ARG A 297 -16.14 0.66 -6.34
CA ARG A 297 -17.45 1.33 -6.19
C ARG A 297 -18.00 1.27 -4.77
N LEU A 298 -17.92 0.10 -4.10
CA LEU A 298 -18.36 -0.03 -2.71
C LEU A 298 -17.52 0.85 -1.78
N SER A 299 -16.22 0.92 -2.04
CA SER A 299 -15.26 1.68 -1.24
C SER A 299 -15.52 3.18 -1.33
N ALA A 300 -15.82 3.69 -2.53
CA ALA A 300 -16.21 5.08 -2.73
C ALA A 300 -17.49 5.44 -1.93
N LEU A 301 -18.46 4.53 -1.83
CA LEU A 301 -19.66 4.73 -1.00
C LEU A 301 -19.34 4.76 0.50
N ASN A 302 -18.35 3.98 0.93
CA ASN A 302 -17.92 3.86 2.32
C ASN A 302 -16.77 4.82 2.69
N GLN A 303 -16.44 5.79 1.83
CA GLN A 303 -15.35 6.76 2.01
C GLN A 303 -13.97 6.12 2.23
N VAL A 304 -13.74 4.94 1.64
CA VAL A 304 -12.45 4.26 1.66
C VAL A 304 -11.67 4.67 0.41
N LEU A 305 -10.47 5.22 0.61
CA LEU A 305 -9.62 5.68 -0.48
C LEU A 305 -8.77 4.52 -1.03
N TYR A 306 -9.04 4.13 -2.27
CA TYR A 306 -8.22 3.21 -3.08
C TYR A 306 -7.75 3.89 -4.38
N ASN A 307 -7.49 5.20 -4.32
CA ASN A 307 -7.20 5.99 -5.52
C ASN A 307 -5.96 5.45 -6.24
N ARG A 308 -4.88 5.21 -5.50
CA ARG A 308 -3.63 4.64 -6.01
C ARG A 308 -3.82 3.25 -6.60
N GLU A 309 -4.43 2.32 -5.86
CA GLU A 309 -4.57 0.92 -6.29
C GLU A 309 -5.47 0.80 -7.54
N LEU A 310 -6.57 1.55 -7.57
CA LEU A 310 -7.46 1.58 -8.75
C LEU A 310 -6.83 2.28 -9.94
N ALA A 311 -6.05 3.35 -9.71
CA ALA A 311 -5.30 4.02 -10.76
C ALA A 311 -4.28 3.07 -11.39
N TYR A 312 -3.41 2.43 -10.60
CA TYR A 312 -2.47 1.42 -11.12
C TYR A 312 -3.21 0.31 -11.85
N PHE A 313 -4.27 -0.24 -11.27
CA PHE A 313 -5.07 -1.26 -11.94
C PHE A 313 -5.54 -0.82 -13.33
N TYR A 314 -6.13 0.37 -13.47
CA TYR A 314 -6.58 0.86 -14.77
C TYR A 314 -5.42 1.10 -15.75
N LEU A 315 -4.30 1.66 -15.27
CA LEU A 315 -3.12 1.96 -16.09
C LEU A 315 -2.39 0.71 -16.57
N ASP A 316 -2.26 -0.29 -15.72
CA ASP A 316 -1.52 -1.53 -15.99
C ASP A 316 -2.29 -2.45 -16.97
N HIS A 317 -3.60 -2.23 -17.08
CA HIS A 317 -4.49 -2.96 -17.98
C HIS A 317 -4.95 -2.14 -19.20
N ASP A 318 -4.41 -0.93 -19.37
CA ASP A 318 -4.76 0.01 -20.45
C ASP A 318 -6.28 0.25 -20.57
N THR A 319 -6.97 0.36 -19.42
CA THR A 319 -8.41 0.61 -19.35
C THR A 319 -8.69 1.94 -18.65
N LYS A 320 -9.78 2.64 -19.04
CA LYS A 320 -10.28 3.83 -18.33
C LYS A 320 -9.19 4.88 -18.01
N LEU A 321 -8.28 5.14 -18.95
CA LEU A 321 -7.09 5.97 -18.75
C LEU A 321 -7.38 7.39 -18.23
N ASP A 322 -8.46 8.02 -18.70
CA ASP A 322 -8.89 9.33 -18.20
C ASP A 322 -9.32 9.27 -16.72
N GLN A 323 -10.05 8.21 -16.35
CA GLN A 323 -10.45 7.99 -14.96
C GLN A 323 -9.23 7.68 -14.09
N ALA A 324 -8.28 6.90 -14.60
CA ALA A 324 -7.04 6.59 -13.89
C ALA A 324 -6.20 7.85 -13.61
N LEU A 325 -6.12 8.77 -14.58
CA LEU A 325 -5.48 10.07 -14.39
C LEU A 325 -6.19 10.91 -13.33
N ALA A 326 -7.53 10.94 -13.34
CA ALA A 326 -8.29 11.64 -12.31
C ALA A 326 -8.04 11.05 -10.91
N LEU A 327 -7.99 9.72 -10.79
CA LEU A 327 -7.66 9.04 -9.53
C LEU A 327 -6.22 9.34 -9.08
N ALA A 328 -5.25 9.33 -9.99
CA ALA A 328 -3.86 9.69 -9.66
C ALA A 328 -3.72 11.16 -9.21
N GLN A 329 -4.48 12.08 -9.80
CA GLN A 329 -4.54 13.47 -9.35
C GLN A 329 -5.19 13.59 -7.95
N GLN A 330 -6.28 12.87 -7.69
CA GLN A 330 -6.90 12.83 -6.36
C GLN A 330 -5.97 12.21 -5.31
N GLU A 331 -5.22 11.17 -5.67
CA GLU A 331 -4.18 10.59 -4.82
C GLU A 331 -3.15 11.65 -4.44
N LEU A 332 -2.67 12.46 -5.41
CA LEU A 332 -1.69 13.51 -5.14
C LEU A 332 -2.21 14.62 -4.20
N GLU A 333 -3.51 14.90 -4.21
CA GLU A 333 -4.11 15.85 -3.28
C GLU A 333 -4.13 15.34 -1.84
N VAL A 334 -4.18 14.02 -1.65
CA VAL A 334 -4.24 13.35 -0.35
C VAL A 334 -2.84 13.01 0.14
N ARG A 335 -2.08 12.26 -0.65
CA ARG A 335 -0.70 11.86 -0.41
C ARG A 335 0.22 12.57 -1.39
N ARG A 336 1.30 13.16 -0.88
CA ARG A 336 2.31 13.84 -1.72
C ARG A 336 3.65 13.11 -1.63
N ASP A 337 3.57 11.81 -1.42
CA ASP A 337 4.70 10.91 -1.38
C ASP A 337 5.21 10.56 -2.79
N ILE A 338 6.37 9.94 -2.88
CA ILE A 338 6.99 9.53 -4.15
C ILE A 338 6.09 8.60 -4.97
N TYR A 339 5.24 7.81 -4.32
CA TYR A 339 4.36 6.86 -4.98
C TYR A 339 3.11 7.53 -5.57
N ALA A 340 2.61 8.60 -4.96
CA ALA A 340 1.59 9.47 -5.57
C ALA A 340 2.14 10.15 -6.83
N TYR A 341 3.42 10.57 -6.81
CA TYR A 341 4.09 11.09 -8.00
C TYR A 341 4.33 10.00 -9.06
N ASP A 342 4.65 8.76 -8.66
CA ASP A 342 4.82 7.64 -9.59
C ASP A 342 3.51 7.30 -10.32
N VAL A 343 2.41 7.12 -9.60
CA VAL A 343 1.12 6.80 -10.24
C VAL A 343 0.65 7.95 -11.15
N LEU A 344 0.93 9.21 -10.80
CA LEU A 344 0.67 10.36 -11.67
C LEU A 344 1.56 10.36 -12.91
N ALA A 345 2.86 10.05 -12.77
CA ALA A 345 3.78 9.92 -13.89
C ALA A 345 3.30 8.83 -14.86
N TRP A 346 2.93 7.67 -14.32
CA TRP A 346 2.40 6.55 -15.09
C TRP A 346 1.08 6.90 -15.78
N ALA A 347 0.20 7.64 -15.10
CA ALA A 347 -1.03 8.14 -15.70
C ALA A 347 -0.78 9.10 -16.86
N TRP A 348 0.13 10.06 -16.71
CA TRP A 348 0.49 10.96 -17.81
C TRP A 348 1.10 10.23 -18.99
N TYR A 349 1.96 9.25 -18.73
CA TYR A 349 2.58 8.42 -19.76
C TYR A 349 1.52 7.67 -20.57
N LYS A 350 0.63 6.93 -19.90
CA LYS A 350 -0.43 6.16 -20.54
C LYS A 350 -1.44 7.05 -21.29
N ASN A 351 -1.63 8.29 -20.84
CA ASN A 351 -2.45 9.30 -21.52
C ASN A 351 -1.69 10.08 -22.61
N GLY A 352 -0.51 9.62 -23.04
CA GLY A 352 0.22 10.18 -24.17
C GLY A 352 0.88 11.54 -23.90
N LYS A 353 1.14 11.88 -22.64
CA LYS A 353 1.79 13.13 -22.20
C LYS A 353 3.15 12.85 -21.54
N PRO A 354 4.15 12.36 -22.30
CA PRO A 354 5.39 11.85 -21.73
C PRO A 354 6.27 12.94 -21.09
N GLU A 355 6.16 14.20 -21.51
CA GLU A 355 6.89 15.31 -20.88
C GLU A 355 6.40 15.55 -19.46
N ALA A 356 5.08 15.66 -19.26
CA ALA A 356 4.46 15.78 -17.94
C ALA A 356 4.74 14.54 -17.07
N ALA A 357 4.76 13.35 -17.69
CA ALA A 357 5.15 12.12 -17.02
C ALA A 357 6.59 12.20 -16.48
N ALA A 358 7.54 12.68 -17.28
CA ALA A 358 8.92 12.83 -16.86
C ALA A 358 9.09 13.88 -15.75
N GLU A 359 8.23 14.89 -15.64
CA GLU A 359 8.26 15.83 -14.52
C GLU A 359 7.83 15.19 -13.21
N ALA A 360 6.69 14.51 -13.22
CA ALA A 360 6.22 13.76 -12.05
C ALA A 360 7.21 12.65 -11.67
N MET A 361 7.83 11.98 -12.65
CA MET A 361 8.79 10.92 -12.40
C MET A 361 10.07 11.40 -11.70
N ARG A 362 10.51 12.65 -11.93
CA ARG A 362 11.63 13.22 -11.18
C ARG A 362 11.32 13.33 -9.69
N GLU A 363 10.08 13.70 -9.34
CA GLU A 363 9.63 13.73 -7.94
C GLU A 363 9.53 12.33 -7.34
N ALA A 364 9.09 11.33 -8.12
CA ALA A 364 9.03 9.93 -7.68
C ALA A 364 10.42 9.33 -7.39
N LEU A 365 11.45 9.73 -8.15
CA LEU A 365 12.81 9.19 -8.00
C LEU A 365 13.70 9.99 -7.04
N LYS A 366 13.23 11.12 -6.49
CA LYS A 366 14.08 12.09 -5.77
C LYS A 366 14.78 11.54 -4.53
N LEU A 367 14.23 10.50 -3.91
CA LEU A 367 14.80 9.89 -2.70
C LEU A 367 15.82 8.78 -3.00
N GLY A 368 15.99 8.38 -4.26
CA GLY A 368 16.86 7.25 -4.61
C GLY A 368 16.32 5.89 -4.18
N THR A 369 15.01 5.80 -3.91
CA THR A 369 14.31 4.57 -3.52
C THR A 369 14.63 3.42 -4.49
N ARG A 370 15.04 2.28 -3.95
CA ARG A 370 15.42 1.11 -4.74
C ARG A 370 14.20 0.24 -5.06
N ASP A 371 13.35 0.76 -5.94
CA ASP A 371 12.12 0.09 -6.37
C ASP A 371 12.14 -0.14 -7.89
N ALA A 372 12.03 -1.41 -8.28
CA ALA A 372 12.07 -1.82 -9.68
C ALA A 372 10.90 -1.28 -10.51
N ARG A 373 9.71 -1.07 -9.93
CA ARG A 373 8.56 -0.50 -10.65
C ARG A 373 8.83 0.96 -11.01
N LEU A 374 9.37 1.75 -10.07
CA LEU A 374 9.75 3.14 -10.33
C LEU A 374 10.73 3.19 -11.51
N PHE A 375 11.80 2.40 -11.47
CA PHE A 375 12.77 2.38 -12.57
C PHE A 375 12.16 1.89 -13.90
N TYR A 376 11.20 0.97 -13.87
CA TYR A 376 10.49 0.52 -15.06
C TYR A 376 9.63 1.64 -15.68
N HIS A 377 8.83 2.34 -14.88
CA HIS A 377 8.03 3.48 -15.36
C HIS A 377 8.93 4.58 -15.93
N ALA A 378 10.02 4.94 -15.23
CA ALA A 378 11.00 5.89 -15.76
C ALA A 378 11.60 5.42 -17.08
N GLY A 379 11.96 4.15 -17.18
CA GLY A 379 12.51 3.55 -18.41
C GLY A 379 11.59 3.70 -19.61
N LEU A 380 10.30 3.42 -19.45
CA LEU A 380 9.32 3.55 -20.52
C LEU A 380 9.00 5.02 -20.87
N ILE A 381 8.93 5.90 -19.87
CA ILE A 381 8.76 7.35 -20.09
C ILE A 381 9.93 7.90 -20.92
N GLU A 382 11.16 7.62 -20.51
CA GLU A 382 12.36 8.07 -21.21
C GLU A 382 12.46 7.46 -22.62
N HIS A 383 12.05 6.20 -22.78
CA HIS A 383 11.98 5.54 -24.09
C HIS A 383 11.03 6.29 -25.02
N ARG A 384 9.83 6.65 -24.53
CA ARG A 384 8.82 7.38 -25.30
C ARG A 384 9.22 8.81 -25.67
N LEU A 385 10.11 9.41 -24.89
CA LEU A 385 10.76 10.71 -25.17
C LEU A 385 11.97 10.61 -26.12
N GLY A 386 12.33 9.40 -26.58
CA GLY A 386 13.49 9.18 -27.44
C GLY A 386 14.84 9.27 -26.72
N ARG A 387 14.85 9.32 -25.38
CA ARG A 387 16.06 9.42 -24.55
C ARG A 387 16.61 8.03 -24.28
N ARG A 388 17.14 7.40 -25.34
CA ARG A 388 17.48 5.97 -25.38
C ARG A 388 18.44 5.52 -24.29
N ASP A 389 19.49 6.28 -24.00
CA ASP A 389 20.49 5.89 -23.00
C ASP A 389 19.93 5.92 -21.57
N ALA A 390 19.13 6.94 -21.26
CA ALA A 390 18.42 7.04 -19.98
C ALA A 390 17.39 5.90 -19.83
N ALA A 391 16.62 5.62 -20.89
CA ALA A 391 15.68 4.51 -20.91
C ALA A 391 16.37 3.17 -20.64
N ARG A 392 17.48 2.90 -21.33
CA ARG A 392 18.30 1.69 -21.15
C ARG A 392 18.81 1.57 -19.71
N GLN A 393 19.32 2.66 -19.14
CA GLN A 393 19.81 2.67 -17.77
C GLN A 393 18.70 2.35 -16.76
N SER A 394 17.56 3.02 -16.86
CA SER A 394 16.42 2.81 -15.96
C SER A 394 15.84 1.40 -16.08
N LEU A 395 15.65 0.87 -17.30
CA LEU A 395 15.17 -0.51 -17.48
C LEU A 395 16.17 -1.55 -16.95
N ARG A 396 17.48 -1.31 -17.10
CA ARG A 396 18.52 -2.15 -16.47
C ARG A 396 18.40 -2.10 -14.95
N HIS A 397 18.30 -0.91 -14.36
CA HIS A 397 18.12 -0.75 -12.92
C HIS A 397 16.87 -1.47 -12.40
N ALA A 398 15.75 -1.40 -13.12
CA ALA A 398 14.53 -2.14 -12.78
C ALA A 398 14.80 -3.65 -12.68
N LEU A 399 15.35 -4.23 -13.75
CA LEU A 399 15.58 -5.67 -13.87
C LEU A 399 16.69 -6.18 -12.95
N THR A 400 17.70 -5.35 -12.63
CA THR A 400 18.73 -5.70 -11.64
C THR A 400 18.23 -5.56 -10.21
N THR A 401 17.29 -4.65 -9.95
CA THR A 401 16.70 -4.48 -8.62
C THR A 401 15.76 -5.63 -8.31
N ASN A 402 14.85 -5.95 -9.23
CA ASN A 402 14.04 -7.16 -9.14
C ASN A 402 13.55 -7.58 -10.53
N PRO A 403 14.02 -8.70 -11.10
CA PRO A 403 13.57 -9.18 -12.42
C PRO A 403 12.12 -9.73 -12.42
N HIS A 404 11.48 -9.81 -11.25
CA HIS A 404 10.14 -10.33 -11.01
C HIS A 404 9.20 -9.29 -10.35
N PHE A 405 9.52 -8.00 -10.44
CA PHE A 405 8.79 -6.91 -9.77
C PHE A 405 7.29 -6.83 -10.08
N HIS A 406 6.89 -7.31 -11.26
CA HIS A 406 5.50 -7.44 -11.67
C HIS A 406 5.35 -8.56 -12.70
N LEU A 407 4.28 -9.36 -12.59
CA LEU A 407 4.12 -10.59 -13.37
C LEU A 407 4.07 -10.36 -14.90
N LEU A 408 3.40 -9.27 -15.31
CA LEU A 408 3.23 -8.88 -16.70
C LEU A 408 4.30 -7.87 -17.17
N GLN A 409 4.50 -6.77 -16.44
CA GLN A 409 5.39 -5.68 -16.84
C GLN A 409 6.88 -6.05 -16.89
N ALA A 410 7.34 -7.02 -16.09
CA ALA A 410 8.74 -7.45 -16.15
C ALA A 410 9.14 -8.03 -17.52
N ASP A 411 8.19 -8.66 -18.24
CA ASP A 411 8.44 -9.15 -19.61
C ASP A 411 8.50 -8.00 -20.62
N GLU A 412 7.71 -6.95 -20.44
CA GLU A 412 7.79 -5.74 -21.26
C GLU A 412 9.10 -5.00 -21.03
N ALA A 413 9.53 -4.86 -19.77
CA ALA A 413 10.83 -4.27 -19.42
C ALA A 413 11.99 -5.00 -20.14
N ARG A 414 11.98 -6.34 -20.11
CA ARG A 414 12.98 -7.17 -20.81
C ARG A 414 12.97 -6.97 -22.32
N ARG A 415 11.79 -7.00 -22.95
CA ARG A 415 11.65 -6.81 -24.40
C ARG A 415 12.12 -5.43 -24.83
N THR A 416 11.66 -4.38 -24.15
CA THR A 416 12.03 -3.00 -24.46
C THR A 416 13.53 -2.77 -24.30
N LEU A 417 14.13 -3.33 -23.26
CA LEU A 417 15.58 -3.25 -23.06
C LEU A 417 16.36 -3.98 -24.17
N ALA A 418 15.90 -5.17 -24.58
CA ALA A 418 16.53 -5.93 -25.66
C ALA A 418 16.46 -5.18 -26.99
N ASP A 419 15.33 -4.54 -27.30
CA ASP A 419 15.17 -3.72 -28.51
C ASP A 419 16.09 -2.49 -28.48
N LEU A 420 16.18 -1.82 -27.32
CA LEU A 420 17.10 -0.70 -27.12
C LEU A 420 18.58 -1.08 -27.27
N ASP A 421 18.96 -2.31 -26.89
CA ASP A 421 20.32 -2.85 -27.00
C ASP A 421 20.65 -3.38 -28.41
N ALA A 422 19.64 -3.82 -29.16
CA ALA A 422 19.81 -4.36 -30.51
C ALA A 422 19.97 -3.28 -31.60
N GLU A 423 19.48 -2.06 -31.36
CA GLU A 423 19.65 -0.96 -32.31
C GLU A 423 21.09 -0.44 -32.33
N PRO A 424 21.80 -0.47 -33.47
CA PRO A 424 23.16 0.02 -33.56
C PRO A 424 23.20 1.52 -33.27
N GLY A 425 23.99 1.91 -32.27
CA GLY A 425 24.22 3.30 -31.90
C GLY A 425 24.64 4.16 -33.09
N GLY A 426 24.10 5.37 -33.17
CA GLY A 426 24.33 6.31 -34.27
C GLY A 426 25.81 6.50 -34.62
N THR A 427 26.05 6.64 -35.92
CA THR A 427 27.24 7.17 -36.62
C THR A 427 28.57 7.19 -35.87
N PRO A 428 29.61 6.51 -36.38
CA PRO A 428 30.98 6.80 -35.97
C PRO A 428 31.23 8.29 -36.24
N VAL A 429 31.64 9.04 -35.21
CA VAL A 429 32.31 10.32 -35.41
C VAL A 429 33.42 10.06 -36.42
N SER A 430 33.25 10.59 -37.62
CA SER A 430 34.23 10.47 -38.68
C SER A 430 35.43 11.28 -38.19
N SER A 431 36.47 10.58 -37.74
CA SER A 431 37.77 11.19 -37.53
C SER A 431 38.13 12.01 -38.78
N PRO A 432 38.59 13.26 -38.63
CA PRO A 432 38.93 14.08 -39.79
C PRO A 432 39.98 13.32 -40.60
N ARG A 433 39.68 13.10 -41.89
CA ARG A 433 40.65 12.61 -42.87
C ARG A 433 41.89 13.50 -42.74
N GLN A 434 43.00 12.91 -42.31
CA GLN A 434 44.31 13.49 -42.58
C GLN A 434 44.42 13.66 -44.09
N GLU A 435 44.44 14.91 -44.54
CA GLU A 435 44.88 15.26 -45.88
C GLU A 435 46.31 14.74 -46.03
N VAL A 436 46.44 13.70 -46.85
CA VAL A 436 47.72 13.30 -47.41
C VAL A 436 48.10 14.37 -48.44
N GLY A 437 48.91 15.33 -48.00
CA GLY A 437 49.60 16.26 -48.88
C GLY A 437 50.71 15.53 -49.64
N HIS A 438 50.54 15.41 -50.96
CA HIS A 438 51.61 15.07 -51.90
C HIS A 438 51.64 16.03 -53.09
N GLY A 439 52.78 16.72 -53.24
CA GLY A 439 53.29 17.37 -54.46
C GLY A 439 52.78 18.82 -54.64
N GLN A 440 53.63 19.85 -54.66
CA GLN A 440 54.88 20.02 -55.40
C GLN A 440 55.89 20.91 -54.67
#